data_AF-A0A7V3T8W3-F1
#
_entry.id   AF-A0A7V3T8W3-F1
#
_cell.length_a   1.000
_cell.length_b   1.000
_cell.length_c   1.000
_cell.angle_alpha   90.00
_cell.angle_beta   90.00
_cell.angle_gamma   90.00
#
_symmetry.space_group_name_H-M   'P 1'
#
loop_
_entity.id
_entity.type
_entity.pdbx_description
1 polymer ?
#
loop_
_entity_poly.entity_id
_entity_poly.type
_entity_poly.pdbx_seq_one_letter_code
_entity_poly.pdbx_strand_id
1 'polypeptide(L)'
;MKPIAMVVAVGLWGVVLRGLAAAAESAPAPGDAALAAYFQAETTRLASRCLAEIHSAADWAQRRPIYRQQLLEMLGLWPMPPRGDLKPVITGRIEHPQFTVEKLHFQSLPGLYVTANLYLPKNLTQPAPAILYLCGHSVVVSNRISYGNKVAYQHHGIWFAQHGYVCLVVDSVQLGEIHGLHHGTYREGLWWWNARGYTPAGVEAWNCLRALDYLCTRPEVDTNRFGVTGRSGGGAYSWWTAAVDDRI
;
A
#
# COMPACT_ATOMS: atom_id res chain seq x y z
N MET A 1 41.23 -44.70 -31.04
CA MET A 1 40.55 -45.14 -29.80
C MET A 1 41.13 -44.36 -28.63
N LYS A 2 40.27 -43.57 -27.94
CA LYS A 2 40.45 -42.90 -26.63
C LYS A 2 41.49 -41.75 -26.52
N PRO A 3 41.26 -40.75 -25.66
CA PRO A 3 39.99 -40.07 -25.38
C PRO A 3 40.09 -38.52 -25.42
N ILE A 4 38.92 -37.91 -25.52
CA ILE A 4 38.64 -36.47 -25.43
C ILE A 4 38.89 -36.00 -24.00
N ALA A 5 39.74 -34.96 -23.83
CA ALA A 5 39.86 -34.22 -22.58
C ALA A 5 39.01 -32.96 -22.66
N MET A 6 38.01 -32.93 -21.77
CA MET A 6 37.05 -31.86 -21.54
C MET A 6 37.77 -30.69 -20.85
N VAL A 7 37.92 -29.55 -21.54
CA VAL A 7 38.28 -28.29 -20.88
C VAL A 7 36.99 -27.52 -20.65
N VAL A 8 36.50 -27.61 -19.41
CA VAL A 8 35.45 -26.75 -18.89
C VAL A 8 36.04 -25.34 -18.77
N ALA A 9 35.63 -24.44 -19.65
CA ALA A 9 35.82 -23.01 -19.44
C ALA A 9 34.88 -22.57 -18.31
N VAL A 10 35.39 -22.55 -17.08
CA VAL A 10 34.74 -21.84 -15.97
C VAL A 10 34.90 -20.35 -16.25
N GLY A 11 33.91 -19.78 -16.93
CA GLY A 11 33.75 -18.35 -17.03
C GLY A 11 33.47 -17.80 -15.63
N LEU A 12 34.50 -17.22 -15.01
CA LEU A 12 34.40 -16.40 -13.81
C LEU A 12 33.42 -15.26 -14.08
N TRP A 13 32.15 -15.45 -13.72
CA TRP A 13 31.24 -14.35 -13.48
C TRP A 13 31.74 -13.65 -12.23
N GLY A 14 32.55 -12.61 -12.43
CA GLY A 14 32.94 -11.67 -11.40
C GLY A 14 31.68 -11.05 -10.81
N VAL A 15 31.22 -11.63 -9.70
CA VAL A 15 30.32 -10.95 -8.78
C VAL A 15 31.08 -9.72 -8.32
N VAL A 16 30.72 -8.55 -8.84
CA VAL A 16 31.06 -7.28 -8.21
C VAL A 16 30.22 -7.21 -6.94
N LEU A 17 30.70 -7.90 -5.90
CA LEU A 17 30.38 -7.58 -4.52
C LEU A 17 30.90 -6.17 -4.30
N ARG A 18 30.06 -5.16 -4.59
CA ARG A 18 30.21 -3.87 -3.93
C ARG A 18 30.02 -4.17 -2.45
N GLY A 19 31.14 -4.33 -1.76
CA GLY A 19 31.16 -4.41 -0.32
C GLY A 19 30.31 -3.26 0.20
N LEU A 20 29.28 -3.59 0.97
CA LEU A 20 28.82 -2.68 2.01
C LEU A 20 30.02 -2.51 2.93
N ALA A 21 30.90 -1.55 2.61
CA ALA A 21 31.78 -1.01 3.61
C ALA A 21 30.83 -0.53 4.70
N ALA A 22 30.84 -1.23 5.85
CA ALA A 22 30.29 -0.67 7.06
C ALA A 22 30.86 0.73 7.14
N ALA A 23 30.01 1.76 7.09
CA ALA A 23 30.46 3.11 7.35
C ALA A 23 31.16 3.02 8.71
N ALA A 24 32.47 3.23 8.73
CA ALA A 24 33.20 3.27 9.98
C ALA A 24 32.52 4.35 10.81
N GLU A 25 31.92 3.97 11.95
CA GLU A 25 31.38 4.94 12.89
C GLU A 25 32.51 5.92 13.21
N SER A 26 32.34 7.16 12.78
CA SER A 26 33.26 8.23 13.12
C SER A 26 33.29 8.36 14.63
N ALA A 27 34.48 8.55 15.22
CA ALA A 27 34.60 8.80 16.66
C ALA A 27 33.64 9.94 17.07
N PRO A 28 32.92 9.81 18.21
CA PRO A 28 31.94 10.81 18.63
C PRO A 28 32.56 12.19 18.69
N ALA A 29 31.97 13.15 17.97
CA ALA A 29 32.38 14.53 18.06
C ALA A 29 32.00 15.10 19.44
N PRO A 30 32.71 16.12 19.94
CA PRO A 30 32.41 16.72 21.25
C PRO A 30 30.95 17.19 21.44
N GLY A 31 30.25 17.52 20.35
CA GLY A 31 28.84 17.93 20.37
C GLY A 31 27.82 16.79 20.37
N ASP A 32 28.23 15.55 20.07
CA ASP A 32 27.30 14.43 19.88
C ASP A 32 26.57 14.06 21.16
N ALA A 33 27.26 14.12 22.31
CA ALA A 33 26.65 13.85 23.61
C ALA A 33 25.56 14.89 23.97
N ALA A 34 25.81 16.16 23.65
CA ALA A 34 24.84 17.22 23.90
C ALA A 34 23.62 17.11 22.97
N LEU A 35 23.84 16.81 21.68
CA LEU A 35 22.77 16.57 20.72
C LEU A 35 21.94 15.33 21.07
N ALA A 36 22.59 14.23 21.47
CA ALA A 36 21.91 13.03 21.90
C ALA A 36 21.01 13.29 23.13
N ALA A 37 21.52 14.00 24.14
CA ALA A 37 20.75 14.38 25.32
C ALA A 37 19.56 15.28 24.94
N TYR A 38 19.76 16.23 24.04
CA TYR A 38 18.69 17.10 23.52
C TYR A 38 17.61 16.29 22.79
N PHE A 39 17.99 15.43 21.83
CA PHE A 39 17.03 14.61 21.09
C PHE A 39 16.30 13.63 22.00
N GLN A 40 16.95 13.07 23.02
CA GLN A 40 16.31 12.23 24.03
C GLN A 40 15.26 13.03 24.83
N ALA A 41 15.60 14.24 25.28
CA ALA A 41 14.67 15.10 26.01
C ALA A 41 13.47 15.50 25.15
N GLU A 42 13.69 15.93 23.91
CA GLU A 42 12.61 16.32 22.99
C GLU A 42 11.74 15.13 22.59
N THR A 43 12.34 13.97 22.33
CA THR A 43 11.58 12.73 22.06
C THR A 43 10.73 12.35 23.26
N THR A 44 11.28 12.41 24.48
CA THR A 44 10.54 12.14 25.72
C THR A 44 9.37 13.10 25.89
N ARG A 45 9.60 14.39 25.66
CA ARG A 45 8.58 15.45 25.76
C ARG A 45 7.46 15.28 24.73
N LEU A 46 7.76 14.85 23.52
CA LEU A 46 6.77 14.59 22.48
C LEU A 46 6.01 13.28 22.75
N ALA A 47 6.72 12.22 23.10
CA ALA A 47 6.16 10.89 23.38
C ALA A 47 5.23 10.91 24.60
N SER A 48 5.53 11.70 25.64
CA SER A 48 4.68 11.82 26.82
C SER A 48 3.30 12.41 26.55
N ARG A 49 3.10 13.05 25.39
CA ARG A 49 1.80 13.58 24.96
C ARG A 49 0.97 12.56 24.18
N CYS A 50 1.59 11.51 23.65
CA CYS A 50 0.90 10.49 22.87
C CYS A 50 -0.03 9.69 23.79
N LEU A 51 -1.34 9.73 23.52
CA LEU A 51 -2.37 9.03 24.31
C LEU A 51 -2.35 9.37 25.81
N ALA A 52 -1.83 10.55 26.18
CA ALA A 52 -1.71 10.97 27.59
C ALA A 52 -3.07 11.04 28.33
N GLU A 53 -4.17 11.18 27.58
CA GLU A 53 -5.54 11.23 28.09
C GLU A 53 -6.27 9.86 28.06
N ILE A 54 -5.59 8.79 27.66
CA ILE A 54 -6.14 7.43 27.57
C ILE A 54 -5.53 6.58 28.69
N HIS A 55 -6.30 6.32 29.75
CA HIS A 55 -5.86 5.51 30.89
C HIS A 55 -6.56 4.15 30.96
N SER A 56 -7.63 3.97 30.17
CA SER A 56 -8.45 2.77 30.15
C SER A 56 -9.03 2.49 28.76
N ALA A 57 -9.56 1.28 28.58
CA ALA A 57 -10.31 0.91 27.38
C ALA A 57 -11.58 1.77 27.20
N ALA A 58 -12.19 2.22 28.31
CA ALA A 58 -13.35 3.11 28.26
C ALA A 58 -12.99 4.50 27.72
N ASP A 59 -11.85 5.05 28.14
CA ASP A 59 -11.34 6.33 27.61
C ASP A 59 -11.09 6.23 26.10
N TRP A 60 -10.47 5.11 25.66
CA TRP A 60 -10.25 4.85 24.24
C TRP A 60 -11.57 4.79 23.47
N ALA A 61 -12.55 4.04 23.96
CA ALA A 61 -13.85 3.91 23.29
C ALA A 61 -14.55 5.27 23.13
N GLN A 62 -14.44 6.16 24.13
CA GLN A 62 -14.99 7.52 24.07
C GLN A 62 -14.22 8.44 23.12
N ARG A 63 -12.88 8.33 23.05
CA ARG A 63 -12.01 9.22 22.27
C ARG A 63 -11.82 8.79 20.82
N ARG A 64 -11.88 7.48 20.52
CA ARG A 64 -11.74 6.90 19.18
C ARG A 64 -12.57 7.63 18.09
N PRO A 65 -13.86 7.94 18.27
CA PRO A 65 -14.62 8.66 17.24
C PRO A 65 -14.08 10.07 16.96
N ILE A 66 -13.57 10.77 17.98
CA ILE A 66 -12.98 12.11 17.86
C ILE A 66 -11.68 12.02 17.05
N TYR A 67 -10.77 11.10 17.40
CA TYR A 67 -9.52 10.91 16.66
C TYR A 67 -9.75 10.45 15.22
N ARG A 68 -10.75 9.60 14.99
CA ARG A 68 -11.15 9.20 13.63
C ARG A 68 -11.62 10.40 12.82
N GLN A 69 -12.46 11.27 13.39
CA GLN A 69 -12.89 12.49 12.71
C GLN A 69 -11.71 13.41 12.40
N GLN A 70 -10.82 13.65 13.37
CA GLN A 70 -9.61 14.45 13.17
C GLN A 70 -8.72 13.89 12.05
N LEU A 71 -8.57 12.55 11.99
CA LEU A 71 -7.85 11.91 10.90
C LEU A 71 -8.53 12.15 9.54
N LEU A 72 -9.85 12.04 9.47
CA LEU A 72 -10.60 12.33 8.25
C LEU A 72 -10.46 13.80 7.83
N GLU A 73 -10.48 14.74 8.77
CA GLU A 73 -10.23 16.17 8.52
C GLU A 73 -8.82 16.39 7.97
N MET A 74 -7.79 15.79 8.60
CA MET A 74 -6.40 15.88 8.12
C MET A 74 -6.19 15.27 6.74
N LEU A 75 -6.94 14.21 6.40
CA LEU A 75 -6.93 13.60 5.09
C LEU A 75 -7.74 14.39 4.05
N GLY A 76 -8.52 15.40 4.45
CA GLY A 76 -9.43 16.12 3.53
C GLY A 76 -10.65 15.28 3.13
N LEU A 77 -11.02 14.30 3.95
CA LEU A 77 -12.16 13.40 3.75
C LEU A 77 -13.33 13.70 4.70
N TRP A 78 -13.31 14.81 5.43
CA TRP A 78 -14.43 15.22 6.28
C TRP A 78 -15.15 16.47 5.73
N PRO A 79 -16.48 16.44 5.56
CA PRO A 79 -17.35 15.26 5.63
C PRO A 79 -17.01 14.25 4.52
N MET A 80 -17.34 12.98 4.76
CA MET A 80 -17.02 11.91 3.81
C MET A 80 -17.66 12.17 2.43
N PRO A 81 -16.90 12.04 1.33
CA PRO A 81 -17.49 12.09 0.00
C PRO A 81 -18.57 11.02 -0.18
N PRO A 82 -19.57 11.25 -1.04
CA PRO A 82 -20.59 10.24 -1.32
C PRO A 82 -19.97 8.99 -1.96
N ARG A 83 -20.35 7.82 -1.45
CA ARG A 83 -20.00 6.51 -1.99
C ARG A 83 -20.83 6.20 -3.25
N GLY A 84 -20.42 6.76 -4.39
CA GLY A 84 -21.15 6.65 -5.68
C GLY A 84 -21.08 5.27 -6.36
N ASP A 85 -21.51 5.19 -7.62
CA ASP A 85 -21.38 3.97 -8.44
C ASP A 85 -19.91 3.74 -8.83
N LEU A 86 -19.40 2.53 -8.56
CA LEU A 86 -18.02 2.13 -8.83
C LEU A 86 -17.75 1.89 -10.32
N LYS A 87 -18.77 1.57 -11.13
CA LYS A 87 -18.61 1.25 -12.56
C LYS A 87 -17.41 0.30 -12.85
N PRO A 88 -17.30 -0.85 -12.17
CA PRO A 88 -16.16 -1.74 -12.34
C PRO A 88 -16.18 -2.36 -13.75
N VAL A 89 -15.01 -2.43 -14.38
CA VAL A 89 -14.82 -3.08 -15.69
C VAL A 89 -13.70 -4.09 -15.56
N ILE A 90 -14.01 -5.36 -15.89
CA ILE A 90 -13.01 -6.41 -16.03
C ILE A 90 -12.47 -6.34 -17.46
N THR A 91 -11.18 -6.05 -17.61
CA THR A 91 -10.52 -5.85 -18.89
C THR A 91 -9.82 -7.12 -19.40
N GLY A 92 -9.70 -8.14 -18.56
CA GLY A 92 -9.26 -9.45 -18.97
C GLY A 92 -9.04 -10.39 -17.79
N ARG A 93 -8.79 -11.66 -18.11
CA ARG A 93 -8.52 -12.71 -17.12
C ARG A 93 -7.27 -13.50 -17.49
N ILE A 94 -6.55 -13.96 -16.47
CA ILE A 94 -5.42 -14.89 -16.61
C ILE A 94 -5.75 -16.13 -15.79
N GLU A 95 -5.70 -17.29 -16.43
CA GLU A 95 -5.96 -18.57 -15.81
C GLU A 95 -4.68 -19.25 -15.31
N HIS A 96 -4.68 -19.71 -14.06
CA HIS A 96 -3.65 -20.56 -13.48
C HIS A 96 -4.31 -21.80 -12.85
N PRO A 97 -3.63 -22.97 -12.71
CA PRO A 97 -4.25 -24.15 -12.11
C PRO A 97 -4.80 -23.96 -10.69
N GLN A 98 -4.25 -23.01 -9.92
CA GLN A 98 -4.61 -22.79 -8.50
C GLN A 98 -5.43 -21.51 -8.25
N PHE A 99 -5.43 -20.55 -9.17
CA PHE A 99 -6.11 -19.27 -9.00
C PHE A 99 -6.43 -18.66 -10.37
N THR A 100 -7.26 -17.62 -10.37
CA THR A 100 -7.54 -16.77 -11.55
C THR A 100 -7.18 -15.34 -11.20
N VAL A 101 -6.65 -14.58 -12.16
CA VAL A 101 -6.42 -13.13 -12.01
C VAL A 101 -7.38 -12.39 -12.90
N GLU A 102 -8.25 -11.56 -12.34
CA GLU A 102 -9.03 -10.57 -13.08
C GLU A 102 -8.26 -9.25 -13.10
N LYS A 103 -8.03 -8.71 -14.29
CA LYS A 103 -7.53 -7.33 -14.48
C LYS A 103 -8.75 -6.42 -14.55
N LEU A 104 -8.76 -5.36 -13.75
CA LEU A 104 -9.92 -4.48 -13.68
C LEU A 104 -9.57 -3.03 -13.36
N HIS A 105 -10.53 -2.16 -13.60
CA HIS A 105 -10.55 -0.83 -13.02
C HIS A 105 -11.94 -0.48 -12.51
N PHE A 106 -12.02 0.45 -11.57
CA PHE A 106 -13.27 1.02 -11.09
C PHE A 106 -13.08 2.51 -10.80
N GLN A 107 -14.17 3.25 -10.61
CA GLN A 107 -14.14 4.67 -10.26
C GLN A 107 -14.27 4.86 -8.75
N SER A 108 -13.23 5.39 -8.09
CA SER A 108 -13.31 5.75 -6.67
C SER A 108 -14.09 7.06 -6.47
N LEU A 109 -13.99 7.98 -7.44
CA LEU A 109 -14.85 9.16 -7.63
C LEU A 109 -15.23 9.26 -9.12
N PRO A 110 -16.28 10.01 -9.49
CA PRO A 110 -16.61 10.23 -10.90
C PRO A 110 -15.39 10.72 -11.70
N GLY A 111 -14.93 9.88 -12.64
CA GLY A 111 -13.75 10.16 -13.48
C GLY A 111 -12.38 9.87 -12.84
N LEU A 112 -12.31 9.50 -11.56
CA LEU A 112 -11.08 9.05 -10.91
C LEU A 112 -11.03 7.52 -10.90
N TYR A 113 -10.16 6.97 -11.73
CA TYR A 113 -10.04 5.52 -11.91
C TYR A 113 -8.96 4.92 -11.00
N VAL A 114 -9.28 3.78 -10.42
CA VAL A 114 -8.34 2.90 -9.70
C VAL A 114 -8.17 1.63 -10.52
N THR A 115 -6.92 1.32 -10.88
CA THR A 115 -6.55 0.11 -11.62
C THR A 115 -6.05 -0.96 -10.67
N ALA A 116 -6.49 -2.20 -10.86
CA ALA A 116 -6.28 -3.27 -9.91
C ALA A 116 -6.22 -4.64 -10.57
N ASN A 117 -5.63 -5.59 -9.85
CA ASN A 117 -5.71 -7.02 -10.16
C ASN A 117 -6.38 -7.74 -8.99
N LEU A 118 -7.44 -8.48 -9.26
CA LEU A 118 -8.14 -9.34 -8.30
C LEU A 118 -7.68 -10.78 -8.49
N TYR A 119 -7.05 -11.35 -7.47
CA TYR A 119 -6.57 -12.72 -7.43
C TYR A 119 -7.59 -13.57 -6.68
N LEU A 120 -8.15 -14.56 -7.37
CA LEU A 120 -9.23 -15.42 -6.89
C LEU A 120 -8.72 -16.86 -6.72
N PRO A 121 -8.76 -17.45 -5.52
CA PRO A 121 -8.49 -18.86 -5.33
C PRO A 121 -9.45 -19.73 -6.17
N LYS A 122 -8.97 -20.87 -6.70
CA LYS A 122 -9.85 -21.87 -7.31
C LYS A 122 -10.47 -22.79 -6.25
N ASN A 123 -11.59 -23.42 -6.61
CA ASN A 123 -12.29 -24.42 -5.80
C ASN A 123 -12.78 -23.90 -4.43
N LEU A 124 -13.16 -22.62 -4.36
CA LEU A 124 -13.85 -22.08 -3.19
C LEU A 124 -15.19 -22.78 -3.00
N THR A 125 -15.41 -23.35 -1.82
CA THR A 125 -16.70 -23.95 -1.43
C THR A 125 -17.61 -22.94 -0.71
N GLN A 126 -17.03 -21.84 -0.25
CA GLN A 126 -17.69 -20.73 0.44
C GLN A 126 -16.91 -19.43 0.19
N PRO A 127 -17.52 -18.26 0.39
CA PRO A 127 -16.80 -16.98 0.30
C PRO A 127 -15.55 -16.97 1.19
N ALA A 128 -14.46 -16.40 0.68
CA ALA A 128 -13.15 -16.43 1.31
C ALA A 128 -12.82 -15.09 1.99
N PRO A 129 -11.97 -15.08 3.03
CA PRO A 129 -11.41 -13.85 3.56
C PRO A 129 -10.70 -13.07 2.47
N ALA A 130 -10.80 -11.74 2.50
CA ALA A 130 -10.25 -10.87 1.47
C ALA A 130 -9.12 -9.98 2.01
N ILE A 131 -8.04 -9.87 1.24
CA ILE A 131 -6.91 -8.99 1.51
C ILE A 131 -6.89 -7.86 0.49
N LEU A 132 -6.98 -6.62 0.97
CA LEU A 132 -6.63 -5.44 0.18
C LEU A 132 -5.11 -5.21 0.29
N TYR A 133 -4.39 -5.39 -0.82
CA TYR A 133 -2.95 -5.17 -0.88
C TYR A 133 -2.64 -3.81 -1.52
N LEU A 134 -1.91 -2.98 -0.78
CA LEU A 134 -1.59 -1.61 -1.15
C LEU A 134 -0.13 -1.51 -1.62
N CYS A 135 0.05 -1.00 -2.83
CA CYS A 135 1.36 -1.00 -3.47
C CYS A 135 2.29 0.09 -2.94
N GLY A 136 3.58 -0.23 -2.87
CA GLY A 136 4.63 0.74 -2.62
C GLY A 136 5.19 1.36 -3.90
N HIS A 137 6.31 2.06 -3.76
CA HIS A 137 6.95 2.77 -4.87
C HIS A 137 7.74 1.81 -5.76
N SER A 138 7.16 1.44 -6.90
CA SER A 138 7.83 0.60 -7.91
C SER A 138 7.39 1.03 -9.30
N VAL A 139 8.34 1.27 -10.18
CA VAL A 139 8.07 1.68 -11.57
C VAL A 139 8.15 0.43 -12.44
N VAL A 140 7.03 0.06 -13.07
CA VAL A 140 6.98 -1.03 -14.05
C VAL A 140 6.52 -0.47 -15.38
N VAL A 141 7.49 -0.21 -16.26
CA VAL A 141 7.26 0.36 -17.58
C VAL A 141 8.01 -0.48 -18.61
N SER A 142 7.32 -0.88 -19.67
CA SER A 142 7.94 -1.54 -20.83
C SER A 142 7.37 -0.93 -22.11
N ASN A 143 8.21 -0.71 -23.11
CA ASN A 143 7.83 -0.07 -24.38
C ASN A 143 7.04 1.25 -24.20
N ARG A 144 7.41 2.06 -23.20
CA ARG A 144 6.75 3.32 -22.81
C ARG A 144 5.30 3.15 -22.29
N ILE A 145 4.87 1.92 -22.00
CA ILE A 145 3.58 1.61 -21.40
C ILE A 145 3.81 1.31 -19.93
N SER A 146 3.08 1.98 -19.04
CA SER A 146 3.07 1.64 -17.63
C SER A 146 2.12 0.48 -17.38
N TYR A 147 2.60 -0.52 -16.64
CA TYR A 147 1.81 -1.68 -16.24
C TYR A 147 1.22 -1.52 -14.83
N GLY A 148 1.46 -0.37 -14.20
CA GLY A 148 1.13 -0.12 -12.81
C GLY A 148 2.09 -0.78 -11.83
N ASN A 149 2.24 -0.18 -10.66
CA ASN A 149 3.09 -0.70 -9.61
C ASN A 149 2.59 -2.04 -9.06
N LYS A 150 1.30 -2.39 -9.19
CA LYS A 150 0.76 -3.70 -8.82
C LYS A 150 1.48 -4.88 -9.47
N VAL A 151 2.07 -4.70 -10.66
CA VAL A 151 2.85 -5.77 -11.32
C VAL A 151 4.12 -6.12 -10.55
N ALA A 152 4.77 -5.15 -9.90
CA ALA A 152 5.92 -5.43 -9.02
C ALA A 152 5.51 -6.23 -7.77
N TYR A 153 4.25 -6.10 -7.35
CA TYR A 153 3.69 -6.73 -6.15
C TYR A 153 2.83 -7.96 -6.45
N GLN A 154 2.73 -8.40 -7.71
CA GLN A 154 1.85 -9.50 -8.12
C GLN A 154 2.11 -10.82 -7.36
N HIS A 155 3.34 -11.04 -6.91
CA HIS A 155 3.72 -12.20 -6.11
C HIS A 155 2.97 -12.27 -4.76
N HIS A 156 2.57 -11.13 -4.18
CA HIS A 156 1.71 -11.13 -2.99
C HIS A 156 0.29 -11.59 -3.32
N GLY A 157 -0.30 -11.06 -4.40
CA GLY A 157 -1.62 -11.49 -4.86
C GLY A 157 -1.68 -13.00 -5.16
N ILE A 158 -0.65 -13.51 -5.83
CA ILE A 158 -0.46 -14.93 -6.11
C ILE A 158 -0.38 -15.73 -4.80
N TRP A 159 0.47 -15.32 -3.87
CA TRP A 159 0.64 -16.01 -2.60
C TRP A 159 -0.68 -16.09 -1.83
N PHE A 160 -1.39 -14.97 -1.67
CA PHE A 160 -2.66 -14.94 -0.96
C PHE A 160 -3.71 -15.84 -1.62
N ALA A 161 -3.84 -15.81 -2.95
CA ALA A 161 -4.79 -16.66 -3.66
C ALA A 161 -4.47 -18.16 -3.53
N GLN A 162 -3.19 -18.53 -3.56
CA GLN A 162 -2.75 -19.91 -3.33
C GLN A 162 -3.02 -20.39 -1.89
N HIS A 163 -3.21 -19.48 -0.94
CA HIS A 163 -3.51 -19.78 0.46
C HIS A 163 -4.98 -19.55 0.83
N GLY A 164 -5.87 -19.46 -0.16
CA GLY A 164 -7.32 -19.41 0.06
C GLY A 164 -7.87 -18.02 0.41
N TYR A 165 -7.13 -16.95 0.13
CA TYR A 165 -7.60 -15.57 0.30
C TYR A 165 -7.93 -14.96 -1.07
N VAL A 166 -9.06 -14.26 -1.16
CA VAL A 166 -9.24 -13.31 -2.26
C VAL A 166 -8.28 -12.14 -2.04
N CYS A 167 -7.53 -11.71 -3.05
CA CYS A 167 -6.59 -10.60 -2.89
C CYS A 167 -6.78 -9.56 -3.98
N LEU A 168 -7.08 -8.32 -3.60
CA LEU A 168 -7.14 -7.20 -4.52
C LEU A 168 -5.88 -6.36 -4.36
N VAL A 169 -5.06 -6.30 -5.42
CA VAL A 169 -3.86 -5.47 -5.46
C VAL A 169 -4.20 -4.19 -6.24
N VAL A 170 -4.19 -3.04 -5.56
CA VAL A 170 -4.50 -1.74 -6.17
C VAL A 170 -3.24 -0.95 -6.48
N ASP A 171 -3.23 -0.29 -7.63
CA ASP A 171 -2.19 0.68 -7.97
C ASP A 171 -2.32 1.95 -7.12
N SER A 172 -1.18 2.60 -6.85
CA SER A 172 -1.16 3.98 -6.34
C SER A 172 -1.35 4.98 -7.47
N VAL A 173 -1.92 6.15 -7.19
CA VAL A 173 -2.18 7.22 -8.17
C VAL A 173 -0.93 7.57 -8.99
N GLN A 174 0.23 7.69 -8.35
CA GLN A 174 1.45 8.16 -9.03
C GLN A 174 2.04 7.16 -10.04
N LEU A 175 1.84 5.87 -9.80
CA LEU A 175 2.63 4.79 -10.42
C LEU A 175 1.75 3.69 -11.01
N GLY A 176 0.43 3.92 -11.12
CA GLY A 176 -0.52 2.96 -11.67
C GLY A 176 -0.47 2.82 -13.19
N GLU A 177 -1.42 2.09 -13.78
CA GLU A 177 -1.58 2.11 -15.24
C GLU A 177 -2.02 3.49 -15.74
N ILE A 178 -2.77 4.22 -14.90
CA ILE A 178 -3.22 5.59 -15.15
C ILE A 178 -2.46 6.49 -14.17
N HIS A 179 -1.46 7.21 -14.66
CA HIS A 179 -0.66 8.10 -13.81
C HIS A 179 -1.41 9.38 -13.47
N GLY A 180 -1.51 9.68 -12.18
CA GLY A 180 -1.83 11.00 -11.67
C GLY A 180 -0.60 11.65 -11.05
N LEU A 181 -0.69 12.97 -10.81
CA LEU A 181 0.31 13.67 -10.02
C LEU A 181 -0.01 13.50 -8.53
N HIS A 182 0.92 12.92 -7.78
CA HIS A 182 0.75 12.64 -6.35
C HIS A 182 1.81 13.32 -5.47
N HIS A 183 3.00 13.58 -6.01
CA HIS A 183 4.08 14.28 -5.31
C HIS A 183 4.00 15.81 -5.37
N GLY A 184 2.80 16.37 -5.57
CA GLY A 184 2.63 17.81 -5.76
C GLY A 184 3.18 18.66 -4.61
N THR A 185 2.86 18.32 -3.36
CA THR A 185 3.35 19.05 -2.17
C THR A 185 4.80 18.71 -1.82
N TYR A 186 5.22 17.46 -2.05
CA TYR A 186 6.58 16.99 -1.72
C TYR A 186 7.65 17.49 -2.71
N ARG A 187 7.31 17.55 -4.01
CA ARG A 187 8.28 17.83 -5.09
C ARG A 187 7.93 19.07 -5.91
N GLU A 188 6.65 19.27 -6.23
CA GLU A 188 6.23 20.29 -7.20
C GLU A 188 5.80 21.63 -6.56
N GLY A 189 5.91 21.75 -5.23
CA GLY A 189 5.55 22.98 -4.50
C GLY A 189 4.06 23.34 -4.54
N LEU A 190 3.17 22.40 -4.85
CA LEU A 190 1.72 22.62 -5.01
C LEU A 190 0.99 22.73 -3.66
N TRP A 191 1.45 23.61 -2.78
CA TRP A 191 0.87 23.82 -1.44
C TRP A 191 -0.59 24.29 -1.47
N TRP A 192 -1.04 24.87 -2.59
CA TRP A 192 -2.43 25.28 -2.82
C TRP A 192 -3.42 24.10 -2.85
N TRP A 193 -2.93 22.85 -3.00
CA TRP A 193 -3.74 21.65 -2.87
C TRP A 193 -4.44 21.55 -1.51
N ASN A 194 -3.69 21.81 -0.43
CA ASN A 194 -4.25 21.76 0.92
C ASN A 194 -5.33 22.83 1.12
N ALA A 195 -5.16 24.02 0.52
CA ALA A 195 -6.17 25.09 0.55
C ALA A 195 -7.46 24.74 -0.22
N ARG A 196 -7.41 23.73 -1.11
CA ARG A 196 -8.57 23.18 -1.82
C ARG A 196 -9.16 21.94 -1.13
N GLY A 197 -8.67 21.59 0.07
CA GLY A 197 -9.06 20.38 0.78
C GLY A 197 -8.55 19.09 0.13
N TYR A 198 -7.60 19.18 -0.81
CA TYR A 198 -6.99 18.02 -1.45
C TYR A 198 -5.72 17.63 -0.70
N THR A 199 -5.61 16.35 -0.34
CA THR A 199 -4.35 15.75 0.09
C THR A 199 -4.08 14.48 -0.72
N PRO A 200 -2.82 14.23 -1.15
CA PRO A 200 -2.48 12.97 -1.82
C PRO A 200 -2.84 11.76 -0.95
N ALA A 201 -2.51 11.81 0.34
CA ALA A 201 -2.82 10.77 1.31
C ALA A 201 -4.33 10.48 1.39
N GLY A 202 -5.17 11.51 1.40
CA GLY A 202 -6.62 11.39 1.42
C GLY A 202 -7.19 10.69 0.20
N VAL A 203 -6.65 10.98 -0.99
CA VAL A 203 -7.06 10.27 -2.22
C VAL A 203 -6.73 8.79 -2.15
N GLU A 204 -5.56 8.41 -1.64
CA GLU A 204 -5.17 7.00 -1.52
C GLU A 204 -6.00 6.29 -0.45
N ALA A 205 -6.25 6.94 0.70
CA ALA A 205 -7.17 6.42 1.70
C ALA A 205 -8.57 6.21 1.11
N TRP A 206 -9.09 7.19 0.37
CA TRP A 206 -10.38 7.07 -0.31
C TRP A 206 -10.39 5.92 -1.32
N ASN A 207 -9.37 5.80 -2.17
CA ASN A 207 -9.23 4.68 -3.10
C ASN A 207 -9.28 3.32 -2.38
N CYS A 208 -8.67 3.21 -1.20
CA CYS A 208 -8.71 1.99 -0.38
C CYS A 208 -10.13 1.70 0.14
N LEU A 209 -10.85 2.69 0.65
CA LEU A 209 -12.24 2.53 1.09
C LEU A 209 -13.15 2.06 -0.04
N ARG A 210 -12.94 2.61 -1.24
CA ARG A 210 -13.70 2.26 -2.45
C ARG A 210 -13.29 0.91 -3.03
N ALA A 211 -12.04 0.49 -2.83
CA ALA A 211 -11.59 -0.87 -3.14
C ALA A 211 -12.26 -1.91 -2.24
N LEU A 212 -12.44 -1.62 -0.95
CA LEU A 212 -13.23 -2.47 -0.05
C LEU A 212 -14.70 -2.51 -0.48
N ASP A 213 -15.28 -1.38 -0.93
CA ASP A 213 -16.64 -1.36 -1.47
C ASP A 213 -16.76 -2.25 -2.71
N TYR A 214 -15.76 -2.24 -3.59
CA TYR A 214 -15.72 -3.17 -4.73
C TYR A 214 -15.65 -4.63 -4.27
N LEU A 215 -14.79 -4.96 -3.30
CA LEU A 215 -14.73 -6.32 -2.76
C LEU A 215 -16.06 -6.78 -2.16
N CYS A 216 -16.83 -5.88 -1.52
CA CYS A 216 -18.17 -6.21 -1.02
C CYS A 216 -19.18 -6.58 -2.12
N THR A 217 -18.92 -6.23 -3.39
CA THR A 217 -19.76 -6.64 -4.54
C THR A 217 -19.45 -8.03 -5.07
N ARG A 218 -18.40 -8.67 -4.57
CA ARG A 218 -17.87 -9.92 -5.11
C ARG A 218 -18.46 -11.13 -4.38
N PRO A 219 -19.10 -12.08 -5.08
CA PRO A 219 -19.63 -13.30 -4.43
C PRO A 219 -18.54 -14.18 -3.83
N GLU A 220 -17.29 -14.04 -4.28
CA GLU A 220 -16.14 -14.80 -3.78
C GLU A 220 -15.65 -14.32 -2.40
N VAL A 221 -16.11 -13.16 -1.92
CA VAL A 221 -15.59 -12.46 -0.73
C VAL A 221 -16.52 -12.63 0.47
N ASP A 222 -15.97 -13.09 1.59
CA ASP A 222 -16.61 -12.99 2.90
C ASP A 222 -16.45 -11.55 3.43
N THR A 223 -17.56 -10.81 3.43
CA THR A 223 -17.57 -9.39 3.81
C THR A 223 -17.39 -9.12 5.30
N ASN A 224 -17.30 -10.16 6.14
CA ASN A 224 -16.98 -10.05 7.56
C ASN A 224 -15.49 -10.31 7.86
N ARG A 225 -14.68 -10.60 6.83
CA ARG A 225 -13.29 -11.02 7.01
C ARG A 225 -12.36 -10.32 6.04
N PHE A 226 -12.16 -9.01 6.26
CA PHE A 226 -11.16 -8.24 5.55
C PHE A 226 -9.84 -8.17 6.30
N GLY A 227 -8.75 -8.09 5.55
CA GLY A 227 -7.47 -7.61 6.01
C GLY A 227 -6.90 -6.61 5.03
N VAL A 228 -6.01 -5.75 5.50
CA VAL A 228 -5.29 -4.79 4.66
C VAL A 228 -3.80 -4.86 4.97
N THR A 229 -2.98 -4.83 3.93
CA THR A 229 -1.53 -4.82 4.08
C THR A 229 -0.88 -4.12 2.89
N GLY A 230 0.40 -3.78 3.01
CA GLY A 230 1.12 -3.10 1.95
C GLY A 230 2.58 -2.87 2.29
N ARG A 231 3.32 -2.29 1.33
CA ARG A 231 4.75 -2.00 1.49
C ARG A 231 5.02 -0.51 1.27
N SER A 232 5.92 0.06 2.08
CA SER A 232 6.32 1.48 1.95
C SER A 232 5.10 2.41 2.04
N GLY A 233 4.81 3.22 1.02
CA GLY A 233 3.59 4.04 0.96
C GLY A 233 2.31 3.23 1.20
N GLY A 234 2.20 2.06 0.57
CA GLY A 234 1.07 1.15 0.83
C GLY A 234 0.96 0.66 2.28
N GLY A 235 2.06 0.60 3.02
CA GLY A 235 2.05 0.32 4.46
C GLY A 235 1.50 1.48 5.29
N ALA A 236 1.77 2.73 4.89
CA ALA A 236 1.12 3.88 5.53
C ALA A 236 -0.39 3.90 5.21
N TYR A 237 -0.76 3.57 3.97
CA TYR A 237 -2.15 3.56 3.53
C TYR A 237 -2.98 2.49 4.25
N SER A 238 -2.35 1.37 4.63
CA SER A 238 -3.04 0.31 5.38
C SER A 238 -3.43 0.78 6.78
N TRP A 239 -2.57 1.56 7.45
CA TRP A 239 -2.89 2.17 8.75
C TRP A 239 -4.03 3.17 8.66
N TRP A 240 -4.02 4.06 7.65
CA TRP A 240 -5.11 5.02 7.48
C TRP A 240 -6.43 4.33 7.18
N THR A 241 -6.41 3.32 6.30
CA THR A 241 -7.60 2.52 5.95
C THR A 241 -8.17 1.83 7.19
N ALA A 242 -7.33 1.15 7.97
CA ALA A 242 -7.75 0.47 9.20
C ALA A 242 -8.27 1.44 10.27
N ALA A 243 -7.73 2.66 10.33
CA ALA A 243 -8.18 3.67 11.29
C ALA A 243 -9.58 4.22 10.95
N VAL A 244 -9.91 4.34 9.67
CA VAL A 244 -11.14 5.02 9.20
C VAL A 244 -12.25 4.09 8.70
N ASP A 245 -12.00 2.79 8.56
CA ASP A 245 -13.00 1.80 8.12
C ASP A 245 -13.07 0.61 9.10
N ASP A 246 -14.23 0.41 9.72
CA ASP A 246 -14.45 -0.65 10.72
C ASP A 246 -14.57 -2.06 10.10
N ARG A 247 -14.48 -2.20 8.77
CA ARG A 247 -14.46 -3.52 8.11
C ARG A 247 -13.13 -4.27 8.26
N ILE A 248 -12.05 -3.54 8.56
CA ILE A 248 -10.69 -4.07 8.80
C ILE A 248 -10.51 -4.43 10.27
#